data_AF-A0A8R1DNC6-F1
#
_entry.id   AF-A0A8R1DNC6-F1
#
_cell.length_a   1.000
_cell.length_b   1.000
_cell.length_c   1.000
_cell.angle_alpha   90.00
_cell.angle_beta   90.00
_cell.angle_gamma   90.00
#
_symmetry.space_group_name_H-M   'P 1'
#
loop_
_entity.id
_entity.type
_entity.pdbx_description
1 polymer ?
#
loop_
_entity_poly.entity_id
_entity_poly.type
_entity_poly.pdbx_seq_one_letter_code
_entity_poly.pdbx_strand_id
1 'polypeptide(L)'
;MSAPLIDKYRKMASFDWKKLKIELEGEDYIKAKESVIERMKADPAFQRDYRVLSREEAREINFRRWKSIIEWGLVNDVYSDSEGFQAMHEVLESFDQGTSARFSLHSSVFAGAVKSMGTERHAELIKKIDNNECRAKVYEPG
;
A
#
# COMPACT_ATOMS: atom_id res chain seq x y z
N MET A 1 -19.91 2.78 -18.43
CA MET A 1 -20.02 3.62 -19.63
C MET A 1 -18.65 3.73 -20.27
N SER A 2 -18.42 3.12 -21.43
CA SER A 2 -17.16 3.33 -22.16
C SER A 2 -17.22 4.69 -22.86
N ALA A 3 -16.14 5.46 -22.77
CA ALA A 3 -16.01 6.68 -23.54
C ALA A 3 -15.88 6.30 -25.03
N PRO A 4 -16.82 6.66 -25.92
CA PRO A 4 -16.86 6.14 -27.29
C PRO A 4 -15.58 6.40 -28.11
N LEU A 5 -14.83 7.45 -27.75
CA LEU A 5 -13.59 7.85 -28.41
C LEU A 5 -12.43 6.87 -28.19
N ILE A 6 -12.36 6.17 -27.05
CA ILE A 6 -11.25 5.25 -26.76
C ILE A 6 -11.53 3.83 -27.25
N ASP A 7 -12.80 3.45 -27.38
CA ASP A 7 -13.19 2.10 -27.81
C ASP A 7 -12.79 1.81 -29.25
N LYS A 8 -12.80 2.83 -30.13
CA LYS A 8 -12.25 2.71 -31.49
C LYS A 8 -10.80 2.19 -31.45
N TYR A 9 -9.97 2.80 -30.60
CA TYR A 9 -8.55 2.44 -30.51
C TYR A 9 -8.33 1.12 -29.77
N ARG A 10 -9.12 0.81 -28.72
CA ARG A 10 -9.05 -0.50 -28.04
C ARG A 10 -9.32 -1.67 -28.99
N LYS A 11 -10.24 -1.50 -29.95
CA LYS A 11 -10.56 -2.51 -30.97
C LYS A 11 -9.47 -2.68 -32.04
N MET A 12 -8.54 -1.73 -32.16
CA MET A 12 -7.41 -1.83 -33.09
C MET A 12 -6.26 -2.70 -32.56
N ALA A 13 -6.30 -3.10 -31.28
CA ALA A 13 -5.28 -3.97 -30.72
C ALA A 13 -5.27 -5.33 -31.43
N SER A 14 -4.11 -5.75 -31.93
CA SER A 14 -3.90 -7.04 -32.58
C SER A 14 -3.62 -8.18 -31.59
N PHE A 15 -3.60 -7.89 -30.29
CA PHE A 15 -3.30 -8.84 -29.22
C PHE A 15 -4.19 -8.62 -28.00
N ASP A 16 -4.30 -9.62 -27.14
CA ASP A 16 -5.02 -9.53 -25.87
C ASP A 16 -4.13 -8.83 -24.82
N TRP A 17 -4.52 -7.61 -24.42
CA TRP A 17 -3.79 -6.84 -23.42
C TRP A 17 -3.74 -7.53 -22.05
N LYS A 18 -4.73 -8.37 -21.71
CA LYS A 18 -4.73 -9.12 -20.44
C LYS A 18 -3.63 -10.17 -20.45
N LYS A 19 -3.47 -10.89 -21.57
CA LYS A 19 -2.37 -11.84 -21.74
C LYS A 19 -1.03 -11.11 -21.67
N LEU A 20 -0.88 -9.99 -22.37
CA LEU A 20 0.34 -9.18 -22.28
C LEU A 20 0.65 -8.79 -20.82
N LYS A 21 -0.36 -8.34 -20.06
CA LYS A 21 -0.17 -7.99 -18.65
C LYS A 21 0.32 -9.18 -17.82
N ILE A 22 -0.28 -10.36 -17.99
CA ILE A 22 0.13 -11.59 -17.31
C ILE A 22 1.57 -11.96 -17.67
N GLU A 23 1.96 -11.86 -18.94
CA GLU A 23 3.34 -12.14 -19.38
C GLU A 23 4.36 -11.13 -18.82
N LEU A 24 3.97 -9.87 -18.63
CA LEU A 24 4.85 -8.82 -18.11
C LEU A 24 5.00 -8.84 -16.58
N GLU A 25 3.90 -9.08 -15.88
CA GLU A 25 3.83 -8.90 -14.42
C GLU A 25 3.74 -10.21 -13.65
N GLY A 26 3.30 -11.30 -14.28
CA GLY A 26 2.95 -12.55 -13.60
C GLY A 26 1.51 -12.54 -13.06
N GLU A 27 0.84 -13.69 -13.15
CA GLU A 27 -0.57 -13.80 -12.74
C GLU A 27 -0.76 -13.60 -11.22
N ASP A 28 0.13 -14.15 -10.41
CA ASP A 28 0.04 -14.08 -8.95
C ASP A 28 0.28 -12.65 -8.43
N TYR A 29 1.25 -11.93 -9.02
CA TYR A 29 1.48 -10.52 -8.73
C TYR A 29 0.27 -9.63 -9.07
N ILE A 30 -0.38 -9.91 -10.21
CA ILE A 30 -1.61 -9.21 -10.61
C ILE A 30 -2.72 -9.47 -9.57
N LYS A 31 -2.93 -10.72 -9.15
CA LYS A 31 -3.91 -11.08 -8.12
C LYS A 31 -3.61 -10.41 -6.79
N ALA A 32 -2.34 -10.34 -6.39
CA ALA A 32 -1.91 -9.65 -5.18
C ALA A 32 -2.32 -8.16 -5.24
N LYS A 33 -2.01 -7.46 -6.33
CA LYS A 33 -2.42 -6.06 -6.54
C LYS A 33 -3.94 -5.87 -6.57
N GLU A 34 -4.66 -6.76 -7.26
CA GLU A 34 -6.13 -6.72 -7.31
C GLU A 34 -6.74 -6.88 -5.91
N SER A 35 -6.19 -7.77 -5.07
CA SER A 35 -6.67 -7.96 -3.69
C SER A 35 -6.54 -6.68 -2.84
N VAL A 36 -5.44 -5.93 -3.00
CA VAL A 36 -5.22 -4.64 -2.31
C VAL A 36 -6.22 -3.60 -2.83
N ILE A 37 -6.39 -3.52 -4.15
CA ILE A 37 -7.32 -2.59 -4.79
C ILE A 37 -8.76 -2.82 -4.32
N GLU A 38 -9.21 -4.08 -4.22
CA GLU A 38 -10.56 -4.38 -3.76
C GLU A 38 -10.78 -3.95 -2.30
N ARG A 39 -9.79 -4.12 -1.43
CA ARG A 39 -9.86 -3.60 -0.05
C ARG A 39 -9.92 -2.09 0.00
N MET A 40 -9.11 -1.40 -0.81
CA MET A 40 -9.14 0.07 -0.91
C MET A 40 -10.50 0.56 -1.43
N LYS A 41 -11.11 -0.11 -2.42
CA LYS A 41 -12.45 0.26 -2.92
C LYS A 41 -13.53 0.15 -1.85
N ALA A 42 -13.43 -0.86 -0.99
CA ALA A 42 -14.40 -1.10 0.08
C ALA A 42 -14.23 -0.15 1.28
N ASP A 43 -13.06 0.47 1.44
CA ASP A 43 -12.72 1.27 2.61
C ASP A 43 -12.98 2.78 2.40
N PRO A 44 -13.82 3.41 3.24
CA PRO A 44 -14.08 4.86 3.18
C PRO A 44 -12.83 5.74 3.25
N ALA A 45 -11.76 5.33 3.94
CA ALA A 45 -10.51 6.09 4.05
C ALA A 45 -9.76 6.23 2.72
N PHE A 46 -10.07 5.36 1.75
CA PHE A 46 -9.49 5.34 0.41
C PHE A 46 -10.44 5.90 -0.66
N GLN A 47 -11.58 6.47 -0.27
CA GLN A 47 -12.40 7.23 -1.20
C GLN A 47 -11.62 8.46 -1.67
N ARG A 48 -11.58 8.67 -2.99
CA ARG A 48 -10.76 9.72 -3.59
C ARG A 48 -11.41 11.08 -3.34
N ASP A 49 -10.68 11.95 -2.66
CA ASP A 49 -10.96 13.38 -2.62
C ASP A 49 -10.11 14.07 -3.69
N TYR A 50 -10.76 14.84 -4.57
CA TYR A 50 -10.09 15.57 -5.67
C TYR A 50 -9.72 17.00 -5.29
N ARG A 51 -10.05 17.43 -4.06
CA ARG A 51 -9.66 18.75 -3.55
C ARG A 51 -8.16 18.79 -3.25
N VAL A 52 -7.59 19.99 -3.31
CA VAL A 52 -6.26 20.24 -2.73
C VAL A 52 -6.42 20.26 -1.21
N LEU A 53 -5.85 19.26 -0.55
CA LEU A 53 -5.90 19.15 0.92
C LEU A 53 -4.90 20.11 1.57
N SER A 54 -5.28 20.65 2.72
CA SER A 54 -4.31 21.23 3.65
C SER A 54 -3.36 20.15 4.19
N ARG A 55 -2.24 20.58 4.78
CA ARG A 55 -1.25 19.65 5.35
C ARG A 55 -1.84 18.83 6.50
N GLU A 56 -2.69 19.45 7.32
CA GLU A 56 -3.34 18.81 8.46
C GLU A 56 -4.39 17.78 7.97
N GLU A 57 -5.19 18.10 6.97
CA GLU A 57 -6.10 17.13 6.33
C GLU A 57 -5.34 15.95 5.69
N ALA A 58 -4.23 16.24 5.01
CA ALA A 58 -3.38 15.20 4.41
C ALA A 58 -2.76 14.27 5.46
N ARG A 59 -2.40 14.79 6.65
CA ARG A 59 -1.91 13.96 7.76
C ARG A 59 -3.01 13.08 8.34
N GLU A 60 -4.19 13.65 8.55
CA GLU A 60 -5.35 12.94 9.10
C GLU A 60 -5.80 11.79 8.18
N ILE A 61 -5.93 12.04 6.88
CA ILE A 61 -6.32 11.00 5.93
C ILE A 61 -5.27 9.89 5.83
N ASN A 62 -3.98 10.24 5.84
CA ASN A 62 -2.89 9.26 5.86
C ASN A 62 -2.91 8.41 7.13
N PHE A 63 -3.21 9.00 8.28
CA PHE A 63 -3.33 8.27 9.53
C PHE A 63 -4.48 7.25 9.49
N ARG A 64 -5.65 7.64 8.96
CA ARG A 64 -6.79 6.73 8.79
C ARG A 64 -6.47 5.58 7.84
N ARG A 65 -5.88 5.87 6.69
CA ARG A 65 -5.44 4.84 5.72
C ARG A 65 -4.41 3.89 6.32
N TRP A 66 -3.45 4.42 7.08
CA TRP A 66 -2.46 3.60 7.78
C TRP A 66 -3.13 2.64 8.77
N LYS A 67 -4.12 3.12 9.53
CA LYS A 67 -4.88 2.27 10.44
C LYS A 67 -5.60 1.14 9.69
N SER A 68 -6.28 1.45 8.59
CA SER A 68 -6.92 0.43 7.74
C SER A 68 -5.94 -0.61 7.21
N ILE A 69 -4.78 -0.18 6.71
CA ILE A 69 -3.73 -1.09 6.19
C ILE A 69 -3.27 -2.09 7.25
N ILE A 70 -3.13 -1.63 8.50
CA ILE A 70 -2.79 -2.50 9.63
C ILE A 70 -3.92 -3.48 9.95
N GLU A 71 -5.16 -3.01 10.00
CA GLU A 71 -6.33 -3.86 10.27
C GLU A 71 -6.55 -4.91 9.17
N TRP A 72 -6.10 -4.64 7.95
CA TRP A 72 -6.14 -5.62 6.86
C TRP A 72 -5.19 -6.80 7.08
N GLY A 73 -4.19 -6.68 7.96
CA GLY A 73 -3.16 -7.69 8.17
C GLY A 73 -2.28 -7.91 6.94
N LEU A 74 -2.21 -6.91 6.04
CA LEU A 74 -1.45 -6.98 4.80
C LEU A 74 -0.09 -6.27 4.88
N VAL A 75 0.30 -5.83 6.09
CA VAL A 75 1.66 -5.32 6.30
C VAL A 75 2.60 -6.50 6.33
N ASN A 76 3.08 -6.83 5.14
CA ASN A 76 4.07 -7.87 4.96
C ASN A 76 5.46 -7.29 5.17
N ASP A 77 6.28 -8.04 5.88
CA ASP A 77 7.70 -7.75 5.98
C ASP A 77 8.34 -7.99 4.61
N VAL A 78 9.15 -7.02 4.17
CA VAL A 78 9.85 -7.05 2.88
C VAL A 78 10.71 -8.31 2.72
N TYR A 79 11.17 -8.91 3.84
CA TYR A 79 11.97 -10.14 3.81
C TYR A 79 11.16 -11.43 3.79
N SER A 80 9.96 -11.44 4.39
CA SER A 80 9.12 -12.64 4.44
C SER A 80 8.24 -12.79 3.20
N ASP A 81 7.80 -11.67 2.63
CA ASP A 81 6.98 -11.63 1.42
C ASP A 81 7.29 -10.35 0.62
N SER A 82 8.38 -10.42 -0.14
CA SER A 82 8.85 -9.32 -0.99
C SER A 82 7.86 -8.98 -2.10
N GLU A 83 7.16 -9.99 -2.63
CA GLU A 83 6.24 -9.83 -3.74
C GLU A 83 4.94 -9.14 -3.30
N GLY A 84 4.36 -9.55 -2.18
CA GLY A 84 3.21 -8.87 -1.58
C GLY A 84 3.55 -7.46 -1.10
N PHE A 85 4.75 -7.25 -0.53
CA PHE A 85 5.24 -5.91 -0.19
C PHE A 85 5.28 -5.01 -1.44
N GLN A 86 5.89 -5.49 -2.52
CA GLN A 86 6.02 -4.73 -3.77
C GLN A 86 4.66 -4.45 -4.41
N ALA A 87 3.76 -5.44 -4.42
CA ALA A 87 2.39 -5.29 -4.94
C ALA A 87 1.62 -4.21 -4.18
N MET A 88 1.67 -4.24 -2.83
CA MET A 88 1.04 -3.22 -2.00
C MET A 88 1.68 -1.84 -2.24
N HIS A 89 3.01 -1.76 -2.29
CA HIS A 89 3.72 -0.50 -2.50
C HIS A 89 3.36 0.14 -3.85
N GLU A 90 3.35 -0.63 -4.94
CA GLU A 90 2.99 -0.11 -6.27
C GLU A 90 1.54 0.40 -6.33
N VAL A 91 0.60 -0.33 -5.74
CA VAL A 91 -0.80 0.10 -5.68
C VAL A 91 -0.92 1.40 -4.88
N LEU A 92 -0.28 1.49 -3.71
CA LEU A 92 -0.31 2.69 -2.88
C LEU A 92 0.38 3.87 -3.57
N GLU A 93 1.52 3.68 -4.22
CA GLU A 93 2.25 4.73 -4.93
C GLU A 93 1.42 5.30 -6.08
N SER A 94 0.70 4.44 -6.82
CA SER A 94 -0.22 4.87 -7.89
C SER A 94 -1.41 5.68 -7.36
N PHE A 95 -1.75 5.51 -6.08
CA PHE A 95 -2.90 6.14 -5.44
C PHE A 95 -2.51 7.41 -4.67
N ASP A 96 -1.62 7.32 -3.68
CA ASP A 96 -1.21 8.41 -2.79
C ASP A 96 0.21 8.19 -2.26
N GLN A 97 1.13 9.08 -2.65
CA GLN A 97 2.54 9.01 -2.25
C GLN A 97 2.76 9.16 -0.75
N GLY A 98 1.88 9.87 -0.03
CA GLY A 98 1.98 10.01 1.42
C GLY A 98 1.71 8.70 2.15
N THR A 99 0.67 7.97 1.71
CA THR A 99 0.32 6.66 2.26
C THR A 99 1.37 5.63 1.89
N SER A 100 1.84 5.66 0.64
CA SER A 100 2.95 4.81 0.15
C SER A 100 4.22 5.00 0.96
N ALA A 101 4.68 6.24 1.13
CA ALA A 101 5.86 6.55 1.93
C ALA A 101 5.71 6.10 3.39
N ARG A 102 4.53 6.27 3.98
CA ARG A 102 4.24 5.82 5.36
C ARG A 102 4.34 4.30 5.51
N PHE A 103 3.89 3.54 4.51
CA PHE A 103 4.01 2.08 4.45
C PHE A 103 5.48 1.66 4.31
N SER A 104 6.19 2.20 3.32
CA SER A 104 7.60 1.87 3.07
C SER A 104 8.49 2.19 4.25
N LEU A 105 8.35 3.36 4.87
CA LEU A 105 9.13 3.73 6.05
C LEU A 105 8.90 2.78 7.23
N HIS A 106 7.69 2.23 7.36
CA HIS A 106 7.40 1.26 8.41
C HIS A 106 7.98 -0.11 8.09
N SER A 107 7.63 -0.69 6.94
CA SER A 107 7.93 -2.09 6.63
C SER A 107 9.36 -2.30 6.14
N SER A 108 9.88 -1.43 5.27
CA SER A 108 11.23 -1.63 4.69
C SER A 108 12.33 -0.95 5.50
N VAL A 109 12.09 0.26 6.01
CA VAL A 109 13.12 1.02 6.74
C VAL A 109 13.14 0.63 8.21
N PHE A 110 12.06 0.87 8.96
CA PHE A 110 12.06 0.66 10.40
C PHE A 110 12.04 -0.82 10.79
N ALA A 111 11.02 -1.57 10.36
CA ALA A 111 10.92 -3.00 10.62
C ALA A 111 12.10 -3.74 9.99
N GLY A 112 12.45 -3.40 8.75
CA GLY A 112 13.55 -4.04 8.06
C GLY A 112 14.91 -3.84 8.72
N ALA A 113 15.21 -2.65 9.26
CA ALA A 113 16.45 -2.42 10.02
C ALA A 113 16.47 -3.21 11.33
N VAL A 114 15.37 -3.23 12.08
CA VAL A 114 15.28 -3.98 13.35
C VAL A 114 15.42 -5.49 13.10
N LYS A 115 14.82 -6.03 12.03
CA LYS A 115 14.91 -7.46 11.70
C LYS A 115 16.29 -7.87 11.17
N SER A 116 16.89 -7.07 10.30
CA SER A 116 18.20 -7.39 9.69
C SER A 116 19.40 -7.17 10.61
N MET A 117 19.33 -6.18 11.52
CA MET A 117 20.42 -5.83 12.44
C MET A 117 20.14 -6.24 13.90
N GLY A 118 18.92 -6.71 14.19
CA GLY A 118 18.51 -7.09 15.53
C GLY A 118 19.01 -8.47 15.93
N THR A 119 19.28 -8.61 17.23
CA THR A 119 19.47 -9.91 17.89
C THR A 119 18.20 -10.35 18.64
N GLU A 120 18.19 -11.55 19.22
CA GLU A 120 17.07 -12.12 20.00
C GLU A 120 16.48 -11.17 21.05
N ARG A 121 17.30 -10.27 21.62
CA ARG A 121 16.84 -9.25 22.58
C ARG A 121 15.75 -8.31 22.04
N HIS A 122 15.61 -8.20 20.71
CA HIS A 122 14.61 -7.35 20.05
C HIS A 122 13.35 -8.12 19.65
N ALA A 123 13.19 -9.40 20.00
CA ALA A 123 12.01 -10.19 19.62
C ALA A 123 10.69 -9.52 20.06
N GLU A 124 10.64 -8.97 21.29
CA GLU A 124 9.47 -8.24 21.78
C GLU A 124 9.25 -6.91 21.06
N LEU A 125 10.32 -6.25 20.61
CA LEU A 125 10.20 -5.03 19.80
C LEU A 125 9.63 -5.37 18.42
N ILE A 126 10.08 -6.44 17.78
CA ILE A 126 9.58 -6.89 16.47
C ILE A 126 8.08 -7.17 16.54
N LYS A 127 7.60 -7.88 17.57
CA LYS A 127 6.16 -8.10 17.79
C LYS A 127 5.38 -6.79 17.88
N LYS A 128 5.90 -5.81 18.63
CA LYS A 128 5.28 -4.48 18.75
C LYS A 128 5.30 -3.69 17.44
N ILE A 129 6.32 -3.89 16.61
CA ILE A 129 6.38 -3.28 15.27
C ILE A 129 5.31 -3.89 14.38
N ASP A 130 5.23 -5.21 14.31
CA ASP A 130 4.26 -5.94 13.48
C ASP A 130 2.80 -5.60 13.90
N ASN A 131 2.55 -5.39 15.20
CA ASN A 131 1.26 -4.93 15.73
C ASN A 131 1.04 -3.40 15.63
N ASN A 132 2.01 -2.65 15.11
CA ASN A 132 2.00 -1.18 15.04
C ASN A 132 1.71 -0.51 16.40
N GLU A 133 2.34 -1.02 17.45
CA GLU A 133 2.36 -0.50 18.82
C GLU A 133 3.54 0.44 19.06
N CYS A 134 4.53 0.45 18.15
CA CYS A 134 5.68 1.35 18.17
C CYS A 134 5.38 2.72 17.54
N ARG A 135 4.33 3.41 18.02
CA ARG A 135 3.98 4.75 17.53
C ARG A 135 4.61 5.80 18.44
N ALA A 136 5.21 6.84 17.85
CA ALA A 136 5.48 8.06 18.61
C ALA A 136 4.15 8.57 19.18
N LYS A 137 4.11 8.90 20.48
CA LYS A 137 2.96 9.58 21.06
C LYS A 137 2.68 10.80 20.19
N VAL A 138 1.46 10.88 19.64
CA VAL A 138 1.03 12.06 18.89
C VAL A 138 1.23 13.25 19.81
N TYR A 139 1.97 14.25 19.34
CA TYR A 139 2.07 15.53 20.03
C TYR A 139 0.66 16.08 20.17
N GLU A 140 0.11 16.06 21.38
CA GLU A 140 -1.12 16.80 21.69
C GLU A 140 -0.75 18.28 21.79
N PRO A 141 -1.26 19.14 20.89
CA PRO A 141 -1.06 20.57 21.03
C PRO A 141 -1.81 21.01 22.30
N GLY A 142 -1.08 21.61 23.24
CA GLY A 142 -1.68 22.33 24.37
C GLY A 142 -2.34 23.64 23.93
#